data_AF-A0A2G5K3Q1-F1
#
_entry.id   AF-A0A2G5K3Q1-F1
#
_cell.length_a   1.000
_cell.length_b   1.000
_cell.length_c   1.000
_cell.angle_alpha   90.00
_cell.angle_beta   90.00
_cell.angle_gamma   90.00
#
_symmetry.space_group_name_H-M   'P 1'
#
loop_
_entity.id
_entity.type
_entity.pdbx_description
1 polymer ?
#
loop_
_entity_poly.entity_id
_entity_poly.type
_entity_poly.pdbx_seq_one_letter_code
_entity_poly.pdbx_strand_id
1 'polypeptide(L)'
;MKNLIIVFLACCCFAPVQAQDANITTQLYDSYEKYKEPTLNKRRIKHQDIQPLLAAFAKNPKFKVTKVGSSIGGKSLNLVSIGTGTTDVFLWSQMHGNEPTATQAIFDILNFLDSPDFAEEKQAILNNLTVHFLPMLNPDGAELFQRRNLLGVDINRDALRLQSPESQTLKRVRDSLEADFGFNLHDQSTYYNAERTEKPATISYLAPAYNYEKDINEVRGNAIKIIVFMNSILQKYAPGQVGRYNDDFEPRAFGDNIQKWGTSTILIESGGYPEDTEKQEIRKLNYVSILSAIYTIAKENYKDIPISEYEKIPENDRKLFDLKITGATYELMGKPYKIDLGINQVEVDYEDHNDFWYSSRIWDQGDLSTYYGYENFDATGYILKEAKVYPKVLNSLKEMKNLDYQEILKSGYGYVRSSKIGNTQLNSPLPFHIISKNYQVPEFLLKPGINPTFFLEKDGVLEYAVINGFLINLKESKKSLIFLFAKKNAMLFR
;
A
#
# COMPACT_ATOMS: atom_id res chain seq x y z
N MET A 1 55.88 -49.32 29.50
CA MET A 1 55.27 -47.97 29.54
C MET A 1 54.78 -47.62 28.15
N LYS A 2 53.55 -47.12 28.06
CA LYS A 2 52.88 -46.47 26.91
C LYS A 2 52.37 -47.39 25.78
N ASN A 3 51.10 -47.78 25.90
CA ASN A 3 50.24 -48.12 24.77
C ASN A 3 49.69 -46.83 24.15
N LEU A 4 49.80 -46.71 22.83
CA LEU A 4 49.34 -45.57 22.05
C LEU A 4 47.92 -45.90 21.51
N ILE A 5 46.90 -45.16 21.95
CA ILE A 5 45.55 -45.22 21.39
C ILE A 5 45.42 -44.02 20.44
N ILE A 6 45.24 -44.30 19.16
CA ILE A 6 44.91 -43.30 18.14
C ILE A 6 43.38 -43.20 18.08
N VAL A 7 42.83 -42.05 18.48
CA VAL A 7 41.42 -41.70 18.30
C VAL A 7 41.32 -40.85 17.03
N PHE A 8 40.62 -41.37 16.02
CA PHE A 8 40.21 -40.61 14.84
C PHE A 8 39.04 -39.70 15.24
N LEU A 9 39.27 -38.39 15.30
CA LEU A 9 38.20 -37.39 15.40
C LEU A 9 37.64 -37.13 14.00
N ALA A 10 36.45 -37.64 13.71
CA ALA A 10 35.68 -37.21 12.55
C ALA A 10 35.02 -35.86 12.86
N CYS A 11 35.61 -34.77 12.37
CA CYS A 11 34.97 -33.45 12.38
C CYS A 11 33.90 -33.41 11.28
N CYS A 12 32.64 -33.69 11.63
CA CYS A 12 31.51 -33.32 10.79
C CYS A 12 31.31 -31.80 10.86
N CYS A 13 31.80 -31.08 9.86
CA CYS A 13 31.47 -29.67 9.64
C CYS A 13 29.99 -29.56 9.22
N PHE A 14 29.11 -29.27 10.18
CA PHE A 14 27.80 -28.71 9.86
C PHE A 14 27.98 -27.22 9.52
N ALA A 15 27.97 -26.89 8.23
CA ALA A 15 27.77 -25.51 7.81
C ALA A 15 26.30 -25.14 8.05
N PRO A 16 25.98 -23.96 8.61
CA PRO A 16 24.59 -23.58 8.87
C PRO A 16 23.87 -23.26 7.56
N VAL A 17 22.75 -23.94 7.32
CA VAL A 17 21.82 -23.74 6.18
C VAL A 17 21.35 -22.27 6.06
N GLN A 18 21.34 -21.52 7.16
CA GLN A 18 20.98 -20.09 7.19
C GLN A 18 21.82 -19.18 6.26
N ALA A 19 23.07 -19.56 5.94
CA ALA A 19 23.94 -18.73 5.10
C ALA A 19 23.49 -18.71 3.62
N GLN A 20 22.85 -19.79 3.15
CA GLN A 20 22.44 -19.92 1.75
C GLN A 20 21.09 -19.21 1.50
N ASP A 21 20.14 -19.34 2.43
CA ASP A 21 18.84 -18.63 2.37
C ASP A 21 18.99 -17.11 2.50
N ALA A 22 19.93 -16.65 3.32
CA ALA A 22 20.27 -15.23 3.43
C ALA A 22 20.85 -14.66 2.12
N ASN A 23 21.50 -15.48 1.30
CA ASN A 23 22.10 -15.08 0.04
C ASN A 23 21.03 -14.88 -1.04
N ILE A 24 20.13 -15.85 -1.25
CA ILE A 24 19.06 -15.73 -2.25
C ILE A 24 18.12 -14.56 -1.96
N THR A 25 17.68 -14.39 -0.71
CA THR A 25 16.75 -13.30 -0.33
C THR A 25 17.32 -11.90 -0.57
N THR A 26 18.65 -11.76 -0.48
CA THR A 26 19.37 -10.53 -0.84
C THR A 26 19.43 -10.34 -2.35
N GLN A 27 19.78 -11.40 -3.09
CA GLN A 27 19.83 -11.36 -4.54
C GLN A 27 18.46 -11.05 -5.16
N LEU A 28 17.35 -11.56 -4.61
CA LEU A 28 15.99 -11.24 -5.06
C LEU A 28 15.69 -9.73 -4.95
N TYR A 29 16.07 -9.09 -3.83
CA TYR A 29 15.86 -7.66 -3.64
C TYR A 29 16.73 -6.82 -4.57
N ASP A 30 18.01 -7.19 -4.72
CA ASP A 30 18.99 -6.43 -5.51
C ASP A 30 18.75 -6.55 -7.03
N SER A 31 18.20 -7.69 -7.47
CA SER A 31 17.93 -7.96 -8.89
C SER A 31 16.52 -7.62 -9.36
N TYR A 32 15.65 -7.12 -8.47
CA TYR A 32 14.23 -6.85 -8.72
C TYR A 32 13.95 -6.12 -10.05
N GLU A 33 14.70 -5.06 -10.35
CA GLU A 33 14.48 -4.24 -11.56
C GLU A 33 14.59 -5.03 -12.87
N LYS A 34 15.25 -6.20 -12.88
CA LYS A 34 15.31 -7.08 -14.06
C LYS A 34 13.98 -7.77 -14.35
N TYR A 35 13.14 -7.97 -13.34
CA TYR A 35 11.91 -8.75 -13.42
C TYR A 35 10.66 -7.88 -13.34
N LYS A 36 10.81 -6.63 -12.92
CA LYS A 36 9.73 -5.64 -12.86
C LYS A 36 9.02 -5.50 -14.22
N GLU A 37 7.72 -5.75 -14.25
CA GLU A 37 6.89 -5.51 -15.43
C GLU A 37 6.72 -4.00 -15.67
N PRO A 38 7.29 -3.43 -16.76
CA PRO A 38 7.32 -1.99 -16.99
C PRO A 38 5.97 -1.38 -17.37
N THR A 39 5.03 -2.17 -17.90
CA THR A 39 3.71 -1.66 -18.32
C THR A 39 2.76 -1.38 -17.14
N LEU A 40 3.00 -2.00 -15.98
CA LEU A 40 2.21 -1.82 -14.77
C LEU A 40 2.85 -0.77 -13.85
N ASN A 41 3.07 0.45 -14.33
CA ASN A 41 3.78 1.50 -13.59
C ASN A 41 2.88 2.44 -12.76
N LYS A 42 1.57 2.17 -12.74
CA LYS A 42 0.57 2.89 -11.95
C LYS A 42 -0.27 1.91 -11.14
N ARG A 43 -0.73 2.31 -9.96
CA ARG A 43 -1.54 1.44 -9.10
C ARG A 43 -2.96 1.21 -9.65
N ARG A 44 -3.53 2.14 -10.41
CA ARG A 44 -4.89 2.00 -10.98
C ARG A 44 -4.92 1.09 -12.21
N ILE A 45 -4.53 -0.18 -12.02
CA ILE A 45 -4.52 -1.20 -13.07
C ILE A 45 -5.93 -1.69 -13.37
N LYS A 46 -6.21 -1.88 -14.65
CA LYS A 46 -7.49 -2.36 -15.17
C LYS A 46 -7.35 -3.78 -15.70
N HIS A 47 -8.47 -4.46 -15.91
CA HIS A 47 -8.44 -5.83 -16.42
C HIS A 47 -7.79 -5.91 -17.80
N GLN A 48 -8.01 -4.89 -18.64
CA GLN A 48 -7.41 -4.79 -19.97
C GLN A 48 -5.87 -4.71 -19.93
N ASP A 49 -5.30 -4.10 -18.89
CA ASP A 49 -3.84 -3.88 -18.79
C ASP A 49 -3.10 -5.20 -18.56
N ILE A 50 -3.74 -6.17 -17.90
CA ILE A 50 -3.15 -7.48 -17.61
C ILE A 50 -3.43 -8.54 -18.69
N GLN A 51 -4.39 -8.32 -19.61
CA GLN A 51 -4.70 -9.30 -20.66
C GLN A 51 -3.52 -9.60 -21.60
N PRO A 52 -2.74 -8.60 -22.09
CA PRO A 52 -1.58 -8.88 -22.93
C PRO A 52 -0.53 -9.75 -22.22
N LEU A 53 -0.33 -9.52 -20.91
CA LEU A 53 0.60 -10.29 -20.09
C LEU A 53 0.14 -11.75 -19.95
N LEU A 54 -1.13 -11.96 -19.60
CA LEU A 54 -1.72 -13.30 -19.52
C LEU A 54 -1.64 -14.04 -20.86
N ALA A 55 -1.88 -13.35 -21.97
CA ALA A 55 -1.77 -13.93 -23.31
C ALA A 55 -0.32 -14.30 -23.68
N ALA A 56 0.67 -13.55 -23.20
CA ALA A 56 2.09 -13.89 -23.36
C ALA A 56 2.45 -15.15 -22.60
N PHE A 57 2.08 -15.25 -21.31
CA PHE A 57 2.29 -16.46 -20.51
C PHE A 57 1.55 -17.68 -21.07
N ALA A 58 0.35 -17.50 -21.62
CA ALA A 58 -0.41 -18.60 -22.24
C ALA A 58 0.29 -19.23 -23.47
N LYS A 59 1.19 -18.49 -24.14
CA LYS A 59 2.00 -19.00 -25.27
C LYS A 59 3.27 -19.72 -24.81
N ASN A 60 3.65 -19.56 -23.54
CA ASN A 60 4.85 -20.15 -22.99
C ASN A 60 4.52 -21.51 -22.35
N PRO A 61 5.11 -22.62 -22.83
CA PRO A 61 4.76 -23.96 -22.36
C PRO A 61 5.13 -24.23 -20.88
N LYS A 62 5.96 -23.39 -20.25
CA LYS A 62 6.21 -23.47 -18.80
C LYS A 62 4.98 -23.15 -17.97
N PHE A 63 4.04 -22.35 -18.51
CA PHE A 63 2.88 -21.86 -17.79
C PHE A 63 1.59 -22.46 -18.35
N LYS A 64 0.66 -22.77 -17.43
CA LYS A 64 -0.71 -23.13 -17.77
C LYS A 64 -1.62 -21.97 -17.38
N VAL A 65 -2.15 -21.26 -18.38
CA VAL A 65 -3.13 -20.18 -18.17
C VAL A 65 -4.53 -20.70 -18.50
N THR A 66 -5.43 -20.67 -17.53
CA THR A 66 -6.80 -21.20 -17.68
C THR A 66 -7.82 -20.16 -17.22
N LYS A 67 -8.82 -19.88 -18.05
CA LYS A 67 -10.00 -19.12 -17.60
C LYS A 67 -10.79 -19.99 -16.61
N VAL A 68 -10.78 -19.60 -15.35
CA VAL A 68 -11.45 -20.33 -14.26
C VAL A 68 -12.81 -19.77 -13.93
N GLY A 69 -13.17 -18.56 -14.36
CA GLY A 69 -14.47 -17.96 -14.13
C GLY A 69 -14.69 -16.68 -14.92
N SER A 70 -15.80 -16.00 -14.63
CA SER A 70 -16.05 -14.63 -15.10
C SER A 70 -16.61 -13.79 -13.95
N SER A 71 -16.30 -12.50 -13.94
CA SER A 71 -16.94 -11.54 -13.05
C SER A 71 -18.40 -11.28 -13.45
N ILE A 72 -19.13 -10.52 -12.63
CA ILE A 72 -20.52 -10.10 -12.94
C ILE A 72 -20.60 -9.37 -14.29
N GLY A 73 -19.65 -8.49 -14.58
CA GLY A 73 -19.51 -7.77 -15.84
C GLY A 73 -18.95 -8.60 -16.99
N GLY A 74 -18.78 -9.92 -16.81
CA GLY A 74 -18.35 -10.84 -17.86
C GLY A 74 -16.83 -10.87 -18.13
N LYS A 75 -16.02 -10.16 -17.35
CA LYS A 75 -14.55 -10.16 -17.49
C LYS A 75 -13.97 -11.49 -17.02
N SER A 76 -12.91 -11.98 -17.68
CA SER A 76 -12.34 -13.29 -17.38
C SER A 76 -11.59 -13.30 -16.05
N LEU A 77 -11.75 -14.38 -15.29
CA LEU A 77 -10.91 -14.70 -14.13
C LEU A 77 -9.96 -15.80 -14.58
N ASN A 78 -8.65 -15.52 -14.56
CA ASN A 78 -7.64 -16.41 -15.14
C ASN A 78 -6.66 -16.90 -14.07
N LEU A 79 -6.49 -18.22 -13.99
CA LEU A 79 -5.52 -18.87 -13.14
C LEU A 79 -4.27 -19.17 -13.96
N VAL A 80 -3.10 -18.72 -13.49
CA VAL A 80 -1.79 -19.01 -14.07
C VAL A 80 -1.10 -20.02 -13.16
N SER A 81 -0.68 -21.17 -13.69
CA SER A 81 -0.04 -22.24 -12.92
C SER A 81 1.32 -22.58 -13.51
N ILE A 82 2.29 -22.92 -12.66
CA ILE A 82 3.64 -23.33 -13.05
C ILE A 82 4.23 -24.27 -11.99
N GLY A 83 5.08 -25.19 -12.43
CA GLY A 83 5.67 -26.23 -11.58
C GLY A 83 4.97 -27.57 -11.74
N THR A 84 5.56 -28.59 -11.12
CA THR A 84 5.10 -29.99 -11.19
C THR A 84 5.18 -30.69 -9.85
N GLY A 85 5.49 -29.97 -8.79
CA GLY A 85 5.62 -30.53 -7.46
C GLY A 85 4.27 -30.83 -6.81
N THR A 86 4.30 -31.64 -5.75
CA THR A 86 3.09 -32.15 -5.08
C THR A 86 2.49 -31.20 -4.05
N THR A 87 3.20 -30.14 -3.68
CA THR A 87 2.69 -29.13 -2.76
C THR A 87 2.08 -27.97 -3.54
N ASP A 88 0.80 -27.72 -3.31
CA ASP A 88 0.02 -26.71 -4.02
C ASP A 88 0.04 -25.37 -3.25
N VAL A 89 0.56 -24.32 -3.91
CA VAL A 89 0.62 -22.97 -3.35
C VAL A 89 -0.29 -22.05 -4.16
N PHE A 90 -1.34 -21.52 -3.52
CA PHE A 90 -2.33 -20.69 -4.18
C PHE A 90 -2.27 -19.22 -3.73
N LEU A 91 -2.09 -18.31 -4.68
CA LEU A 91 -2.05 -16.87 -4.45
C LEU A 91 -3.22 -16.21 -5.18
N TRP A 92 -3.96 -15.35 -4.49
CA TRP A 92 -4.99 -14.52 -5.12
C TRP A 92 -4.86 -13.08 -4.67
N SER A 93 -5.07 -12.15 -5.62
CA SER A 93 -5.01 -10.72 -5.36
C SER A 93 -6.26 -10.00 -5.85
N GLN A 94 -6.42 -8.78 -5.34
CA GLN A 94 -7.41 -7.82 -5.81
C GLN A 94 -8.83 -8.37 -5.78
N MET A 95 -9.16 -9.08 -4.70
CA MET A 95 -10.56 -9.40 -4.36
C MET A 95 -11.33 -8.13 -3.99
N HIS A 96 -10.62 -7.13 -3.48
CA HIS A 96 -11.06 -5.75 -3.50
C HIS A 96 -10.43 -5.05 -4.70
N GLY A 97 -11.25 -4.40 -5.52
CA GLY A 97 -10.81 -3.84 -6.79
C GLY A 97 -9.79 -2.71 -6.69
N ASN A 98 -9.80 -1.99 -5.56
CA ASN A 98 -8.89 -0.87 -5.25
C ASN A 98 -7.59 -1.29 -4.53
N GLU A 99 -7.25 -2.58 -4.53
CA GLU A 99 -6.07 -3.13 -3.85
C GLU A 99 -5.13 -3.83 -4.86
N PRO A 100 -4.44 -3.05 -5.71
CA PRO A 100 -3.74 -3.53 -6.91
C PRO A 100 -2.28 -3.93 -6.68
N THR A 101 -1.70 -3.65 -5.51
CA THR A 101 -0.24 -3.70 -5.29
C THR A 101 0.33 -5.08 -5.56
N ALA A 102 -0.29 -6.10 -4.99
CA ALA A 102 0.17 -7.46 -5.11
C ALA A 102 -0.11 -8.07 -6.51
N THR A 103 -1.13 -7.59 -7.23
CA THR A 103 -1.35 -7.98 -8.63
C THR A 103 -0.13 -7.60 -9.49
N GLN A 104 0.43 -6.41 -9.30
CA GLN A 104 1.65 -5.99 -9.98
C GLN A 104 2.84 -6.88 -9.60
N ALA A 105 2.98 -7.19 -8.30
CA ALA A 105 4.05 -8.06 -7.81
C ALA A 105 3.94 -9.51 -8.35
N ILE A 106 2.73 -10.04 -8.55
CA ILE A 106 2.51 -11.35 -9.18
C ILE A 106 3.12 -11.38 -10.58
N PHE A 107 2.94 -10.34 -11.39
CA PHE A 107 3.53 -10.29 -12.73
C PHE A 107 5.06 -10.20 -12.68
N ASP A 108 5.63 -9.53 -11.67
CA ASP A 108 7.09 -9.52 -11.44
C ASP A 108 7.62 -10.92 -11.07
N ILE A 109 6.87 -11.65 -10.24
CA ILE A 109 7.20 -13.04 -9.86
C ILE A 109 7.11 -13.95 -11.08
N LEU A 110 6.09 -13.82 -11.92
CA LEU A 110 5.96 -14.59 -13.16
C LEU A 110 7.13 -14.32 -14.13
N ASN A 111 7.56 -13.06 -14.26
CA ASN A 111 8.74 -12.67 -15.03
C ASN A 111 10.03 -13.29 -14.47
N PHE A 112 10.20 -13.28 -13.14
CA PHE A 112 11.32 -13.98 -12.48
C PHE A 112 11.31 -15.49 -12.80
N LEU A 113 10.14 -16.12 -12.70
CA LEU A 113 9.99 -17.55 -12.96
C LEU A 113 10.28 -17.92 -14.41
N ASP A 114 9.98 -17.03 -15.37
CA ASP A 114 10.29 -17.27 -16.78
C ASP A 114 11.74 -16.99 -17.17
N SER A 115 12.44 -16.14 -16.41
CA SER A 115 13.83 -15.73 -16.72
C SER A 115 14.82 -16.92 -16.81
N PRO A 116 16.02 -16.74 -17.38
CA PRO A 116 17.07 -17.76 -17.32
C PRO A 116 17.87 -17.78 -16.00
N ASP A 117 17.72 -16.75 -15.16
CA ASP A 117 18.48 -16.58 -13.92
C ASP A 117 18.00 -17.52 -12.80
N PHE A 118 18.77 -17.69 -11.72
CA PHE A 118 18.36 -18.46 -10.53
C PHE A 118 17.90 -19.90 -10.84
N ALA A 119 18.62 -20.59 -11.73
CA ALA A 119 18.23 -21.89 -12.23
C ALA A 119 18.06 -22.94 -11.11
N GLU A 120 18.99 -22.98 -10.15
CA GLU A 120 18.96 -23.94 -9.04
C GLU A 120 17.77 -23.68 -8.09
N GLU A 121 17.55 -22.42 -7.73
CA GLU A 121 16.47 -22.03 -6.82
C GLU A 121 15.10 -22.23 -7.46
N LYS A 122 14.95 -21.87 -8.74
CA LYS A 122 13.70 -22.13 -9.46
C LYS A 122 13.47 -23.61 -9.70
N GLN A 123 14.51 -24.39 -9.95
CA GLN A 123 14.35 -25.85 -10.03
C GLN A 123 13.88 -26.42 -8.68
N ALA A 124 14.43 -25.94 -7.56
CA ALA A 124 13.96 -26.34 -6.23
C ALA A 124 12.49 -25.95 -6.01
N ILE A 125 12.07 -24.75 -6.42
CA ILE A 125 10.67 -24.31 -6.34
C ILE A 125 9.78 -25.19 -7.22
N LEU A 126 10.07 -25.30 -8.51
CA LEU A 126 9.17 -25.92 -9.50
C LEU A 126 9.10 -27.44 -9.41
N ASN A 127 10.12 -28.10 -8.85
CA ASN A 127 10.10 -29.54 -8.62
C ASN A 127 9.32 -29.95 -7.36
N ASN A 128 9.27 -29.09 -6.34
CA ASN A 128 8.61 -29.39 -5.07
C ASN A 128 7.21 -28.76 -4.98
N LEU A 129 6.99 -27.65 -5.68
CA LEU A 129 5.72 -26.92 -5.67
C LEU A 129 5.04 -26.90 -7.04
N THR A 130 3.72 -26.86 -7.02
CA THR A 130 2.90 -26.29 -8.10
C THR A 130 2.31 -24.98 -7.60
N VAL A 131 2.67 -23.87 -8.26
CA VAL A 131 2.29 -22.52 -7.81
C VAL A 131 1.20 -21.96 -8.72
N HIS A 132 0.11 -21.52 -8.11
CA HIS A 132 -1.10 -21.04 -8.77
C HIS A 132 -1.36 -19.57 -8.42
N PHE A 133 -1.51 -18.73 -9.45
CA PHE A 133 -1.79 -17.31 -9.30
C PHE A 133 -3.15 -16.98 -9.90
N LEU A 134 -4.03 -16.34 -9.12
CA LEU A 134 -5.26 -15.69 -9.58
C LEU A 134 -5.08 -14.17 -9.46
N PRO A 135 -4.50 -13.49 -10.47
CA PRO A 135 -3.95 -12.15 -10.30
C PRO A 135 -5.01 -11.05 -10.14
N MET A 136 -6.27 -11.29 -10.50
CA MET A 136 -7.32 -10.27 -10.37
C MET A 136 -8.67 -10.96 -10.18
N LEU A 137 -9.09 -11.11 -8.93
CA LEU A 137 -10.37 -11.77 -8.62
C LEU A 137 -11.58 -10.86 -8.87
N ASN A 138 -11.45 -9.54 -8.66
CA ASN A 138 -12.53 -8.56 -8.82
C ASN A 138 -12.21 -7.53 -9.92
N PRO A 139 -12.19 -7.95 -11.19
CA PRO A 139 -11.86 -7.05 -12.29
C PRO A 139 -12.90 -5.93 -12.47
N ASP A 140 -14.17 -6.13 -12.11
CA ASP A 140 -15.16 -5.05 -12.17
C ASP A 140 -14.94 -3.97 -11.11
N GLY A 141 -14.56 -4.37 -9.89
CA GLY A 141 -14.13 -3.42 -8.86
C GLY A 141 -12.86 -2.66 -9.28
N ALA A 142 -11.94 -3.33 -9.99
CA ALA A 142 -10.71 -2.71 -10.50
C ALA A 142 -11.00 -1.61 -11.53
N GLU A 143 -11.97 -1.84 -12.43
CA GLU A 143 -12.42 -0.81 -13.38
C GLU A 143 -12.90 0.46 -12.69
N LEU A 144 -13.56 0.32 -11.54
CA LEU A 144 -14.12 1.43 -10.77
C LEU A 144 -13.21 1.90 -9.62
N PHE A 145 -12.01 1.33 -9.50
CA PHE A 145 -11.09 1.52 -8.38
C PHE A 145 -11.80 1.51 -7.01
N GLN A 146 -12.65 0.50 -6.79
CA GLN A 146 -13.47 0.38 -5.59
C GLN A 146 -13.28 -0.97 -4.90
N ARG A 147 -13.60 -1.02 -3.61
CA ARG A 147 -13.49 -2.24 -2.80
C ARG A 147 -14.44 -3.35 -3.23
N ARG A 148 -15.71 -3.02 -3.49
CA ARG A 148 -16.78 -3.99 -3.73
C ARG A 148 -16.86 -4.40 -5.20
N ASN A 149 -17.42 -5.57 -5.50
CA ASN A 149 -17.69 -5.96 -6.89
C ASN A 149 -18.86 -5.16 -7.49
N LEU A 150 -19.26 -5.49 -8.71
CA LEU A 150 -20.31 -4.77 -9.43
C LEU A 150 -21.71 -4.86 -8.76
N LEU A 151 -21.97 -5.90 -7.97
CA LEU A 151 -23.21 -6.04 -7.18
C LEU A 151 -23.16 -5.23 -5.86
N GLY A 152 -22.02 -4.61 -5.55
CA GLY A 152 -21.81 -3.96 -4.25
C GLY A 152 -21.55 -4.96 -3.13
N VAL A 153 -21.14 -6.19 -3.43
CA VAL A 153 -20.73 -7.18 -2.42
C VAL A 153 -19.24 -6.99 -2.12
N ASP A 154 -18.90 -7.00 -0.83
CA ASP A 154 -17.51 -7.20 -0.40
C ASP A 154 -17.25 -8.71 -0.48
N ILE A 155 -16.44 -9.12 -1.46
CA ILE A 155 -16.14 -10.54 -1.71
C ILE A 155 -15.50 -11.15 -0.46
N ASN A 156 -14.69 -10.41 0.29
CA ASN A 156 -14.09 -10.87 1.54
C ASN A 156 -15.08 -10.83 2.73
N ARG A 157 -16.38 -10.75 2.47
CA ARG A 157 -17.47 -10.95 3.43
C ARG A 157 -18.56 -11.89 2.90
N ASP A 158 -18.23 -12.68 1.90
CA ASP A 158 -19.17 -13.53 1.16
C ASP A 158 -18.76 -15.02 1.14
N ALA A 159 -17.82 -15.45 1.99
CA ALA A 159 -17.29 -16.83 1.97
C ALA A 159 -18.32 -17.91 2.38
N LEU A 160 -19.36 -17.54 3.14
CA LEU A 160 -20.40 -18.47 3.60
C LEU A 160 -21.51 -18.68 2.58
N ARG A 161 -21.89 -17.62 1.86
CA ARG A 161 -23.06 -17.64 0.96
C ARG A 161 -22.67 -17.74 -0.51
N LEU A 162 -21.46 -17.28 -0.86
CA LEU A 162 -20.95 -17.30 -2.23
C LEU A 162 -21.94 -16.64 -3.19
N GLN A 163 -22.44 -15.46 -2.82
CA GLN A 163 -23.46 -14.75 -3.58
C GLN A 163 -22.96 -14.27 -4.93
N SER A 164 -21.68 -13.95 -5.06
CA SER A 164 -21.10 -13.45 -6.31
C SER A 164 -20.38 -14.53 -7.12
N PRO A 165 -20.33 -14.41 -8.47
CA PRO A 165 -19.59 -15.36 -9.31
C PRO A 165 -18.08 -15.35 -9.01
N GLU A 166 -17.53 -14.22 -8.56
CA GLU A 166 -16.15 -14.13 -8.09
C GLU A 166 -15.94 -14.99 -6.82
N SER A 167 -16.82 -14.85 -5.81
CA SER A 167 -16.79 -15.67 -4.58
C SER A 167 -16.88 -17.17 -4.90
N GLN A 168 -17.82 -17.55 -5.77
CA GLN A 168 -17.99 -18.94 -6.21
C GLN A 168 -16.75 -19.47 -6.95
N THR A 169 -16.13 -18.62 -7.78
CA THR A 169 -14.90 -18.97 -8.49
C THR A 169 -13.75 -19.20 -7.52
N LEU A 170 -13.54 -18.29 -6.56
CA LEU A 170 -12.47 -18.44 -5.57
C LEU A 170 -12.65 -19.73 -4.76
N LYS A 171 -13.86 -20.00 -4.27
CA LYS A 171 -14.17 -21.24 -3.53
C LYS A 171 -13.86 -22.48 -4.37
N ARG A 172 -14.37 -22.54 -5.60
CA ARG A 172 -14.18 -23.70 -6.48
C ARG A 172 -12.72 -23.91 -6.86
N VAL A 173 -11.98 -22.85 -7.16
CA VAL A 173 -10.54 -22.94 -7.45
C VAL A 173 -9.82 -23.52 -6.25
N ARG A 174 -10.01 -22.93 -5.06
CA ARG A 174 -9.40 -23.43 -3.83
C ARG A 174 -9.73 -24.90 -3.57
N ASP A 175 -11.00 -25.30 -3.70
CA ASP A 175 -11.41 -26.69 -3.48
C ASP A 175 -10.82 -27.64 -4.53
N SER A 176 -10.68 -27.20 -5.78
CA SER A 176 -10.11 -28.02 -6.85
C SER A 176 -8.61 -28.25 -6.72
N LEU A 177 -7.91 -27.34 -6.06
CA LEU A 177 -6.47 -27.42 -5.83
C LEU A 177 -6.16 -28.14 -4.51
N GLU A 178 -7.09 -28.16 -3.56
CA GLU A 178 -6.84 -28.59 -2.17
C GLU A 178 -5.55 -27.96 -1.57
N ALA A 179 -5.29 -26.70 -1.93
CA ALA A 179 -3.98 -26.07 -1.73
C ALA A 179 -3.47 -26.15 -0.28
N ASP A 180 -2.21 -26.55 -0.13
CA ASP A 180 -1.51 -26.65 1.16
C ASP A 180 -1.25 -25.26 1.76
N PHE A 181 -0.89 -24.30 0.90
CA PHE A 181 -0.59 -22.91 1.28
C PHE A 181 -1.41 -21.91 0.46
N GLY A 182 -1.81 -20.83 1.13
CA GLY A 182 -2.61 -19.76 0.54
C GLY A 182 -2.00 -18.40 0.80
N PHE A 183 -1.95 -17.51 -0.19
CA PHE A 183 -1.62 -16.10 0.01
C PHE A 183 -2.82 -15.22 -0.33
N ASN A 184 -3.38 -14.59 0.70
CA ASN A 184 -4.44 -13.62 0.59
C ASN A 184 -3.83 -12.21 0.48
N LEU A 185 -3.85 -11.64 -0.72
CA LEU A 185 -3.07 -10.44 -1.02
C LEU A 185 -3.97 -9.20 -1.10
N HIS A 186 -3.71 -8.25 -0.19
CA HIS A 186 -4.52 -7.07 0.06
C HIS A 186 -3.70 -5.78 0.14
N ASP A 187 -4.41 -4.65 0.15
CA ASP A 187 -3.89 -3.35 0.53
C ASP A 187 -4.65 -2.83 1.76
N GLN A 188 -3.94 -2.09 2.62
CA GLN A 188 -4.53 -1.39 3.76
C GLN A 188 -4.38 0.11 3.64
N SER A 189 -4.98 0.84 4.58
CA SER A 189 -4.83 2.29 4.69
C SER A 189 -3.37 2.68 4.90
N THR A 190 -2.92 3.73 4.22
CA THR A 190 -1.60 4.33 4.42
C THR A 190 -1.43 4.97 5.81
N TYR A 191 -2.50 5.13 6.59
CA TYR A 191 -2.47 5.76 7.91
C TYR A 191 -2.20 4.78 9.06
N TYR A 192 -1.89 3.52 8.75
CA TYR A 192 -1.42 2.55 9.75
C TYR A 192 0.09 2.69 9.97
N ASN A 193 0.50 2.63 11.24
CA ASN A 193 1.89 2.53 11.69
C ASN A 193 2.11 1.24 12.48
N ALA A 194 3.35 0.77 12.53
CA ALA A 194 3.70 -0.27 13.50
C ALA A 194 3.54 0.31 14.92
N GLU A 195 2.85 -0.42 15.80
CA GLU A 195 2.43 0.06 17.12
C GLU A 195 3.58 0.73 17.88
N ARG A 196 3.31 1.88 18.48
CA ARG A 196 4.29 2.67 19.28
C ARG A 196 5.51 3.17 18.50
N THR A 197 5.44 3.19 17.17
CA THR A 197 6.48 3.78 16.32
C THR A 197 5.86 4.75 15.32
N GLU A 198 6.66 5.69 14.83
CA GLU A 198 6.30 6.61 13.73
C GLU A 198 6.36 5.95 12.35
N LYS A 199 6.81 4.70 12.28
CA LYS A 199 7.06 4.00 11.03
C LYS A 199 5.76 3.46 10.46
N PRO A 200 5.44 3.71 9.18
CA PRO A 200 4.25 3.17 8.57
C PRO A 200 4.28 1.65 8.60
N ALA A 201 3.12 1.02 8.76
CA ALA A 201 2.94 -0.40 8.57
C ALA A 201 2.88 -0.66 7.05
N THR A 202 4.05 -0.57 6.40
CA THR A 202 4.19 -0.72 4.96
C THR A 202 3.74 -2.09 4.49
N ILE A 203 4.12 -3.13 5.22
CA ILE A 203 3.59 -4.48 5.05
C ILE A 203 3.02 -4.92 6.39
N SER A 204 1.86 -5.56 6.37
CA SER A 204 1.37 -6.27 7.55
C SER A 204 0.99 -7.69 7.23
N TYR A 205 1.24 -8.56 8.19
CA TYR A 205 0.97 -9.98 8.05
C TYR A 205 -0.13 -10.42 9.01
N LEU A 206 -0.88 -11.43 8.59
CA LEU A 206 -1.83 -12.13 9.43
C LEU A 206 -1.86 -13.61 9.05
N ALA A 207 -1.76 -14.49 10.04
CA ALA A 207 -2.21 -15.87 9.93
C ALA A 207 -3.66 -15.90 10.42
N PRO A 208 -4.66 -15.95 9.52
CA PRO A 208 -6.07 -15.80 9.89
C PRO A 208 -6.48 -16.78 10.99
N ALA A 209 -7.37 -16.36 11.88
CA ALA A 209 -7.98 -17.28 12.82
C ALA A 209 -8.96 -18.20 12.07
N TYR A 210 -9.16 -19.41 12.59
CA TYR A 210 -10.18 -20.34 12.06
C TYR A 210 -11.37 -20.55 13.02
N ASN A 211 -11.29 -19.94 14.21
CA ASN A 211 -12.31 -19.94 15.25
C ASN A 211 -12.19 -18.70 16.16
N TYR A 212 -13.20 -18.46 16.99
CA TYR A 212 -13.25 -17.30 17.88
C TYR A 212 -12.20 -17.33 18.98
N GLU A 213 -11.77 -18.51 19.40
CA GLU A 213 -10.75 -18.73 20.42
C GLU A 213 -9.33 -18.41 19.92
N LYS A 214 -9.17 -18.21 18.60
CA LYS A 214 -7.89 -17.94 17.94
C LYS A 214 -6.87 -19.05 18.23
N ASP A 215 -7.33 -20.29 18.19
CA ASP A 215 -6.46 -21.45 18.40
C ASP A 215 -5.38 -21.54 17.31
N ILE A 216 -4.28 -22.22 17.64
CA ILE A 216 -3.18 -22.50 16.71
C ILE A 216 -3.08 -24.00 16.54
N ASN A 217 -3.62 -24.50 15.42
CA ASN A 217 -3.37 -25.85 14.93
C ASN A 217 -2.14 -25.88 14.00
N GLU A 218 -1.83 -27.05 13.44
CA GLU A 218 -0.70 -27.19 12.52
C GLU A 218 -0.81 -26.28 11.28
N VAL A 219 -2.01 -26.19 10.69
CA VAL A 219 -2.27 -25.36 9.50
C VAL A 219 -2.01 -23.88 9.77
N ARG A 220 -2.50 -23.34 10.90
CA ARG A 220 -2.26 -21.93 11.28
C ARG A 220 -0.82 -21.73 11.73
N GLY A 221 -0.25 -22.70 12.45
CA GLY A 221 1.14 -22.71 12.86
C GLY A 221 2.11 -22.61 11.68
N ASN A 222 1.85 -23.32 10.59
CA ASN A 222 2.66 -23.24 9.37
C ASN A 222 2.62 -21.84 8.74
N ALA A 223 1.43 -21.23 8.64
CA ALA A 223 1.28 -19.85 8.19
C ALA A 223 2.06 -18.87 9.09
N ILE A 224 1.98 -19.02 10.41
CA ILE A 224 2.73 -18.20 11.37
C ILE A 224 4.25 -18.32 11.14
N LYS A 225 4.77 -19.54 11.00
CA LYS A 225 6.20 -19.78 10.77
C LYS A 225 6.71 -19.10 9.50
N ILE A 226 5.92 -19.17 8.42
CA ILE A 226 6.22 -18.47 7.16
C ILE A 226 6.21 -16.96 7.36
N ILE A 227 5.24 -16.41 8.10
CA ILE A 227 5.20 -14.98 8.42
C ILE A 227 6.44 -14.53 9.20
N VAL A 228 6.87 -15.31 10.20
CA VAL A 228 8.10 -15.02 10.95
C VAL A 228 9.31 -14.98 10.02
N PHE A 229 9.41 -15.94 9.09
CA PHE A 229 10.46 -15.93 8.07
C PHE A 229 10.41 -14.66 7.22
N MET A 230 9.25 -14.36 6.62
CA MET A 230 9.08 -13.18 5.77
C MET A 230 9.39 -11.87 6.49
N ASN A 231 8.93 -11.72 7.74
CA ASN A 231 9.27 -10.56 8.58
C ASN A 231 10.78 -10.45 8.75
N SER A 232 11.49 -11.53 9.07
CA SER A 232 12.96 -11.50 9.22
C SER A 232 13.68 -11.01 7.95
N ILE A 233 13.12 -11.29 6.77
CA ILE A 233 13.63 -10.79 5.49
C ILE A 233 13.30 -9.32 5.32
N LEU A 234 12.04 -8.91 5.49
CA LEU A 234 11.63 -7.53 5.28
C LEU A 234 12.22 -6.55 6.28
N GLN A 235 12.59 -6.97 7.50
CA GLN A 235 13.31 -6.10 8.43
C GLN A 235 14.66 -5.60 7.88
N LYS A 236 15.25 -6.27 6.88
CA LYS A 236 16.49 -5.81 6.22
C LYS A 236 16.26 -4.61 5.29
N TYR A 237 15.06 -4.49 4.72
CA TYR A 237 14.75 -3.51 3.66
C TYR A 237 13.76 -2.43 4.12
N ALA A 238 12.85 -2.80 5.02
CA ALA A 238 11.85 -1.93 5.62
C ALA A 238 11.87 -2.07 7.16
N PRO A 239 13.00 -1.75 7.82
CA PRO A 239 13.19 -1.98 9.25
C PRO A 239 12.14 -1.24 10.08
N GLY A 240 11.40 -1.99 10.91
CA GLY A 240 10.31 -1.48 11.76
C GLY A 240 9.05 -1.03 11.00
N GLN A 241 8.93 -1.34 9.70
CA GLN A 241 7.75 -1.04 8.88
C GLN A 241 6.89 -2.28 8.58
N VAL A 242 7.12 -3.36 9.35
CA VAL A 242 6.32 -4.59 9.28
C VAL A 242 5.46 -4.68 10.54
N GLY A 243 4.16 -4.88 10.35
CA GLY A 243 3.19 -5.04 11.43
C GLY A 243 2.38 -6.33 11.36
N ARG A 244 1.56 -6.55 12.36
CA ARG A 244 0.53 -7.60 12.42
C ARG A 244 -0.85 -6.97 12.28
N TYR A 245 -1.64 -7.50 11.35
CA TYR A 245 -3.05 -7.11 11.24
C TYR A 245 -3.88 -7.80 12.33
N ASN A 246 -4.99 -7.18 12.74
CA ASN A 246 -5.90 -7.75 13.74
C ASN A 246 -6.38 -9.15 13.29
N ASP A 247 -6.27 -10.14 14.18
CA ASP A 247 -6.60 -11.55 13.96
C ASP A 247 -7.98 -11.97 14.50
N ASP A 248 -8.87 -11.02 14.79
CA ASP A 248 -10.27 -11.28 15.14
C ASP A 248 -10.94 -12.11 14.04
N PHE A 249 -11.53 -13.23 14.46
CA PHE A 249 -12.20 -14.15 13.55
C PHE A 249 -13.44 -13.52 12.92
N GLU A 250 -13.43 -13.37 11.59
CA GLU A 250 -14.56 -12.94 10.78
C GLU A 250 -15.07 -14.15 9.98
N PRO A 251 -16.16 -14.81 10.43
CA PRO A 251 -16.62 -16.06 9.83
C PRO A 251 -17.09 -15.93 8.37
N ARG A 252 -17.23 -14.72 7.83
CA ARG A 252 -17.58 -14.47 6.43
C ARG A 252 -16.39 -14.15 5.54
N ALA A 253 -15.19 -13.97 6.11
CA ALA A 253 -13.98 -13.66 5.36
C ALA A 253 -13.42 -14.91 4.67
N PHE A 254 -12.88 -14.73 3.47
CA PHE A 254 -12.27 -15.83 2.72
C PHE A 254 -10.96 -16.27 3.35
N GLY A 255 -10.13 -15.36 3.86
CA GLY A 255 -8.88 -15.71 4.56
C GLY A 255 -9.13 -16.72 5.69
N ASP A 256 -10.01 -16.37 6.62
CA ASP A 256 -10.40 -17.19 7.77
C ASP A 256 -11.02 -18.53 7.36
N ASN A 257 -11.88 -18.52 6.33
CA ASN A 257 -12.51 -19.75 5.86
C ASN A 257 -11.54 -20.66 5.10
N ILE A 258 -10.64 -20.13 4.27
CA ILE A 258 -9.61 -20.91 3.57
C ILE A 258 -8.64 -21.53 4.58
N GLN A 259 -8.28 -20.77 5.63
CA GLN A 259 -7.57 -21.30 6.79
C GLN A 259 -8.32 -22.46 7.46
N LYS A 260 -9.60 -22.23 7.77
CA LYS A 260 -10.48 -23.23 8.40
C LYS A 260 -10.68 -24.47 7.54
N TRP A 261 -10.68 -24.34 6.23
CA TRP A 261 -10.85 -25.45 5.29
C TRP A 261 -9.56 -26.27 5.09
N GLY A 262 -8.45 -25.89 5.73
CA GLY A 262 -7.23 -26.70 5.80
C GLY A 262 -6.03 -26.13 5.03
N THR A 263 -6.13 -24.92 4.48
CA THR A 263 -5.02 -24.29 3.76
C THR A 263 -4.24 -23.37 4.70
N SER A 264 -2.91 -23.50 4.78
CA SER A 264 -2.05 -22.62 5.57
C SER A 264 -2.04 -21.22 4.95
N THR A 265 -2.92 -20.35 5.42
CA THR A 265 -3.23 -19.07 4.78
C THR A 265 -2.41 -17.95 5.40
N ILE A 266 -1.70 -17.22 4.55
CA ILE A 266 -0.93 -16.03 4.89
C ILE A 266 -1.63 -14.85 4.25
N LEU A 267 -2.06 -13.90 5.05
CA LEU A 267 -2.57 -12.63 4.58
C LEU A 267 -1.44 -11.59 4.58
N ILE A 268 -1.32 -10.84 3.47
CA ILE A 268 -0.39 -9.71 3.32
C ILE A 268 -1.20 -8.45 3.02
N GLU A 269 -1.08 -7.44 3.88
CA GLU A 269 -1.65 -6.10 3.69
C GLU A 269 -0.57 -5.10 3.24
N SER A 270 -0.80 -4.44 2.11
CA SER A 270 0.09 -3.42 1.55
C SER A 270 -0.35 -2.00 1.96
N GLY A 271 0.36 -1.39 2.90
CA GLY A 271 0.03 -0.08 3.49
C GLY A 271 0.59 1.10 2.72
N GLY A 272 1.29 1.99 3.44
CA GLY A 272 1.95 3.17 2.88
C GLY A 272 3.47 3.11 3.02
N TYR A 273 4.16 3.84 2.15
CA TYR A 273 5.60 4.06 2.18
C TYR A 273 5.86 5.51 1.76
N PRO A 274 6.83 6.22 2.38
CA PRO A 274 7.11 7.61 2.05
C PRO A 274 7.36 7.83 0.55
N GLU A 275 6.69 8.84 -0.02
CA GLU A 275 6.81 9.24 -1.43
C GLU A 275 6.47 8.15 -2.49
N ASP A 276 5.78 7.08 -2.10
CA ASP A 276 5.46 5.95 -2.97
C ASP A 276 3.97 5.91 -3.37
N THR A 277 3.48 7.00 -3.97
CA THR A 277 2.06 7.11 -4.38
C THR A 277 1.62 5.95 -5.25
N GLU A 278 2.42 5.54 -6.24
CA GLU A 278 2.08 4.44 -7.14
C GLU A 278 2.43 3.05 -6.58
N LYS A 279 2.81 2.96 -5.30
CA LYS A 279 3.11 1.73 -4.56
C LYS A 279 4.19 0.85 -5.20
N GLN A 280 5.20 1.46 -5.82
CA GLN A 280 6.26 0.75 -6.53
C GLN A 280 7.32 0.17 -5.60
N GLU A 281 7.62 0.82 -4.47
CA GLU A 281 8.49 0.22 -3.44
C GLU A 281 7.74 -0.88 -2.71
N ILE A 282 6.46 -0.67 -2.37
CA ILE A 282 5.63 -1.68 -1.71
C ILE A 282 5.43 -2.92 -2.62
N ARG A 283 5.29 -2.72 -3.93
CA ARG A 283 5.29 -3.80 -4.95
C ARG A 283 6.58 -4.63 -4.89
N LYS A 284 7.74 -3.98 -4.80
CA LYS A 284 9.04 -4.65 -4.64
C LYS A 284 9.10 -5.46 -3.34
N LEU A 285 8.62 -4.91 -2.23
CA LEU A 285 8.58 -5.62 -0.95
C LEU A 285 7.64 -6.84 -1.01
N ASN A 286 6.50 -6.74 -1.68
CA ASN A 286 5.62 -7.88 -1.96
C ASN A 286 6.35 -8.96 -2.78
N TYR A 287 7.02 -8.58 -3.88
CA TYR A 287 7.80 -9.50 -4.71
C TYR A 287 8.82 -10.28 -3.87
N VAL A 288 9.63 -9.57 -3.09
CA VAL A 288 10.67 -10.20 -2.25
C VAL A 288 10.05 -11.08 -1.17
N SER A 289 9.03 -10.58 -0.47
CA SER A 289 8.35 -11.31 0.61
C SER A 289 7.75 -12.63 0.11
N ILE A 290 6.94 -12.55 -0.95
CA ILE A 290 6.21 -13.70 -1.48
C ILE A 290 7.17 -14.73 -2.06
N LEU A 291 8.15 -14.30 -2.86
CA LEU A 291 9.09 -15.23 -3.49
C LEU A 291 10.02 -15.90 -2.46
N SER A 292 10.40 -15.17 -1.41
CA SER A 292 11.13 -15.75 -0.27
C SER A 292 10.29 -16.81 0.45
N ALA A 293 8.99 -16.55 0.65
CA ALA A 293 8.08 -17.52 1.24
C ALA A 293 7.88 -18.76 0.34
N ILE A 294 7.71 -18.59 -0.97
CA ILE A 294 7.62 -19.72 -1.92
C ILE A 294 8.90 -20.57 -1.84
N TYR A 295 10.07 -19.94 -1.82
CA TYR A 295 11.33 -20.66 -1.68
C TYR A 295 11.44 -21.41 -0.35
N THR A 296 11.05 -20.76 0.75
CA THR A 296 11.06 -21.37 2.10
C THR A 296 10.12 -22.59 2.17
N ILE A 297 8.95 -22.51 1.55
CA ILE A 297 8.00 -23.62 1.46
C ILE A 297 8.60 -24.77 0.65
N ALA A 298 9.19 -24.49 -0.52
CA ALA A 298 9.82 -25.50 -1.37
C ALA A 298 10.97 -26.25 -0.68
N LYS A 299 11.68 -25.58 0.24
CA LYS A 299 12.79 -26.14 1.02
C LYS A 299 12.36 -26.74 2.36
N GLU A 300 11.11 -26.52 2.77
CA GLU A 300 10.55 -26.88 4.08
C GLU A 300 11.33 -26.35 5.30
N ASN A 301 12.25 -25.40 5.12
CA ASN A 301 13.09 -24.82 6.18
C ASN A 301 12.27 -24.00 7.20
N TYR A 302 11.03 -23.62 6.89
CA TYR A 302 10.14 -22.93 7.83
C TYR A 302 9.72 -23.82 9.01
N LYS A 303 9.82 -25.15 8.90
CA LYS A 303 9.31 -26.11 9.90
C LYS A 303 9.93 -25.90 11.28
N ASP A 304 11.21 -25.50 11.32
CA ASP A 304 11.99 -25.29 12.55
C ASP A 304 11.82 -23.90 13.16
N ILE A 305 11.05 -23.01 12.53
CA ILE A 305 10.85 -21.65 13.02
C ILE A 305 9.94 -21.65 14.26
N PRO A 306 10.33 -21.01 15.36
CA PRO A 306 9.50 -20.94 16.56
C PRO A 306 8.31 -19.98 16.38
N ILE A 307 7.10 -20.47 16.69
CA ILE A 307 5.85 -19.70 16.65
C ILE A 307 5.89 -18.49 17.58
N SER A 308 6.64 -18.56 18.70
CA SER A 308 6.77 -17.48 19.68
C SER A 308 7.38 -16.19 19.13
N GLU A 309 8.04 -16.23 17.96
CA GLU A 309 8.57 -15.03 17.32
C GLU A 309 7.47 -14.18 16.66
N TYR A 310 6.30 -14.76 16.42
CA TYR A 310 5.17 -14.08 15.78
C TYR A 310 4.63 -12.91 16.61
N GLU A 311 4.50 -13.11 17.93
CA GLU A 311 4.04 -12.08 18.87
C GLU A 311 5.05 -10.95 19.09
N LYS A 312 6.28 -11.09 18.55
CA LYS A 312 7.27 -10.01 18.58
C LYS A 312 7.10 -9.03 17.42
N ILE A 313 6.32 -9.40 16.40
CA ILE A 313 5.93 -8.48 15.33
C ILE A 313 4.87 -7.53 15.93
N PRO A 314 5.11 -6.20 15.93
CA PRO A 314 4.16 -5.26 16.53
C PRO A 314 2.83 -5.30 15.79
N GLU A 315 1.73 -5.06 16.49
CA GLU A 315 0.42 -4.87 15.84
C GLU A 315 0.39 -3.55 15.04
N ASN A 316 -0.65 -3.37 14.23
CA ASN A 316 -0.90 -2.09 13.58
C ASN A 316 -1.61 -1.13 14.54
N ASP A 317 -1.20 0.13 14.52
CA ASP A 317 -1.91 1.25 15.14
C ASP A 317 -2.28 2.27 14.05
N ARG A 318 -3.27 3.13 14.28
CA ARG A 318 -3.77 4.08 13.27
C ARG A 318 -3.53 5.52 13.70
N LYS A 319 -2.26 5.91 13.76
CA LYS A 319 -1.82 7.21 14.29
C LYS A 319 -0.97 8.03 13.32
N LEU A 320 -0.94 7.68 12.04
CA LEU A 320 -0.23 8.46 11.02
C LEU A 320 -1.15 9.47 10.32
N PHE A 321 -0.60 10.67 10.10
CA PHE A 321 -1.12 11.70 9.23
C PHE A 321 -0.19 11.90 8.02
N ASP A 322 -0.66 12.48 6.93
CA ASP A 322 0.24 12.90 5.84
C ASP A 322 1.13 14.06 6.29
N LEU A 323 0.55 15.05 6.97
CA LEU A 323 1.25 16.18 7.56
C LEU A 323 0.83 16.36 9.02
N LYS A 324 1.81 16.35 9.92
CA LYS A 324 1.65 16.70 11.33
C LYS A 324 2.36 18.01 11.63
N ILE A 325 1.60 19.02 12.04
CA ILE A 325 2.12 20.31 12.50
C ILE A 325 2.02 20.35 14.01
N THR A 326 3.10 20.71 14.71
CA THR A 326 3.12 20.74 16.18
C THR A 326 3.43 22.13 16.72
N GLY A 327 2.78 22.52 17.81
CA GLY A 327 3.12 23.72 18.57
C GLY A 327 2.84 25.07 17.91
N ALA A 328 1.95 25.12 16.90
CA ALA A 328 1.57 26.37 16.27
C ALA A 328 0.73 27.25 17.22
N THR A 329 0.84 28.57 17.06
CA THR A 329 -0.05 29.52 17.74
C THR A 329 -1.26 29.83 16.86
N TYR A 330 -2.46 29.58 17.38
CA TYR A 330 -3.74 29.90 16.74
C TYR A 330 -4.46 31.00 17.51
N GLU A 331 -4.74 32.12 16.85
CA GLU A 331 -5.48 33.24 17.45
C GLU A 331 -6.98 33.03 17.26
N LEU A 332 -7.73 32.90 18.36
CA LEU A 332 -9.17 32.76 18.35
C LEU A 332 -9.79 33.74 19.35
N MET A 333 -10.74 34.56 18.87
CA MET A 333 -11.41 35.59 19.68
C MET A 333 -10.42 36.51 20.43
N GLY A 334 -9.32 36.89 19.77
CA GLY A 334 -8.29 37.77 20.32
C GLY A 334 -7.38 37.13 21.38
N LYS A 335 -7.43 35.80 21.55
CA LYS A 335 -6.54 35.05 22.46
C LYS A 335 -5.69 34.03 21.69
N PRO A 336 -4.40 33.89 22.03
CA PRO A 336 -3.53 32.87 21.44
C PRO A 336 -3.73 31.52 22.12
N TYR A 337 -3.77 30.45 21.33
CA TYR A 337 -3.81 29.07 21.79
C TYR A 337 -2.70 28.26 21.10
N LYS A 338 -2.05 27.38 21.84
CA LYS A 338 -1.13 26.39 21.25
C LYS A 338 -1.95 25.23 20.69
N ILE A 339 -1.65 24.79 19.47
CA ILE A 339 -2.36 23.69 18.82
C ILE A 339 -1.43 22.84 17.95
N ASP A 340 -1.63 21.53 17.98
CA ASP A 340 -1.13 20.61 16.96
C ASP A 340 -2.23 20.32 15.94
N LEU A 341 -1.86 20.10 14.68
CA LEU A 341 -2.77 19.76 13.58
C LEU A 341 -2.32 18.47 12.91
N GLY A 342 -3.24 17.51 12.79
CA GLY A 342 -3.07 16.30 11.99
C GLY A 342 -3.86 16.43 10.70
N ILE A 343 -3.19 16.30 9.55
CA ILE A 343 -3.77 16.56 8.24
C ILE A 343 -3.66 15.31 7.35
N ASN A 344 -4.78 14.92 6.75
CA ASN A 344 -4.84 13.85 5.76
C ASN A 344 -5.14 14.41 4.37
N GLN A 345 -4.32 14.01 3.41
CA GLN A 345 -4.40 14.30 1.98
C GLN A 345 -5.33 13.27 1.34
N VAL A 346 -6.64 13.47 1.54
CA VAL A 346 -7.67 12.55 1.04
C VAL A 346 -7.74 12.59 -0.48
N GLU A 347 -7.58 11.43 -1.11
CA GLU A 347 -7.73 11.26 -2.54
C GLU A 347 -9.21 11.22 -2.94
N VAL A 348 -9.54 11.90 -4.04
CA VAL A 348 -10.84 11.92 -4.68
C VAL A 348 -10.70 11.44 -6.10
N ASP A 349 -11.47 10.42 -6.43
CA ASP A 349 -11.41 9.76 -7.72
C ASP A 349 -11.89 10.65 -8.88
N TYR A 350 -11.27 10.53 -10.05
CA TYR A 350 -11.88 11.05 -11.27
C TYR A 350 -12.91 10.05 -11.83
N GLU A 351 -13.83 10.55 -12.65
CA GLU A 351 -14.95 9.77 -13.22
C GLU A 351 -14.48 8.59 -14.08
N ASP A 352 -13.31 8.69 -14.71
CA ASP A 352 -12.73 7.62 -15.53
C ASP A 352 -11.94 6.59 -14.70
N HIS A 353 -11.82 6.79 -13.38
CA HIS A 353 -11.13 5.94 -12.43
C HIS A 353 -9.66 5.64 -12.75
N ASN A 354 -9.04 6.42 -13.64
CA ASN A 354 -7.64 6.25 -14.04
C ASN A 354 -6.68 7.08 -13.20
N ASP A 355 -7.21 8.08 -12.49
CA ASP A 355 -6.43 9.05 -11.75
C ASP A 355 -7.26 9.68 -10.63
N PHE A 356 -6.67 10.55 -9.80
CA PHE A 356 -7.32 11.20 -8.67
C PHE A 356 -6.80 12.62 -8.43
N TRP A 357 -7.44 13.36 -7.53
CA TRP A 357 -6.99 14.65 -7.01
C TRP A 357 -7.20 14.72 -5.50
N TYR A 358 -6.54 15.66 -4.80
CA TYR A 358 -6.63 15.73 -3.34
C TYR A 358 -7.67 16.72 -2.85
N SER A 359 -8.48 16.28 -1.88
CA SER A 359 -9.39 17.11 -1.09
C SER A 359 -9.05 16.92 0.39
N SER A 360 -7.94 17.51 0.82
CA SER A 360 -7.37 17.26 2.14
C SER A 360 -8.22 17.83 3.26
N ARG A 361 -8.06 17.28 4.46
CA ARG A 361 -8.81 17.64 5.66
C ARG A 361 -7.89 17.74 6.87
N ILE A 362 -8.16 18.70 7.75
CA ILE A 362 -7.73 18.58 9.14
C ILE A 362 -8.45 17.36 9.69
N TRP A 363 -7.71 16.31 10.00
CA TRP A 363 -8.25 15.06 10.52
C TRP A 363 -8.46 15.15 12.02
N ASP A 364 -7.51 15.74 12.72
CA ASP A 364 -7.57 15.97 14.16
C ASP A 364 -6.79 17.24 14.56
N GLN A 365 -7.08 17.79 15.74
CA GLN A 365 -6.38 18.95 16.29
C GLN A 365 -6.40 18.96 17.82
N GLY A 366 -5.32 19.47 18.43
CA GLY A 366 -5.20 19.54 19.89
C GLY A 366 -3.83 19.08 20.36
N ASP A 367 -3.79 18.16 21.32
CA ASP A 367 -2.56 17.46 21.72
C ASP A 367 -2.40 16.20 20.86
N LEU A 368 -1.45 16.23 19.94
CA LEU A 368 -1.13 15.10 19.06
C LEU A 368 0.22 14.47 19.41
N SER A 369 0.66 14.58 20.66
CA SER A 369 1.97 14.08 21.14
C SER A 369 2.16 12.57 20.93
N THR A 370 1.08 11.78 20.90
CA THR A 370 1.12 10.32 20.66
C THR A 370 0.92 9.92 19.19
N TYR A 371 0.76 10.89 18.28
CA TYR A 371 0.52 10.66 16.85
C TYR A 371 1.78 10.97 16.03
N TYR A 372 1.77 10.59 14.77
CA TYR A 372 2.91 10.70 13.85
C TYR A 372 2.49 11.30 12.52
N GLY A 373 3.46 11.79 11.75
CA GLY A 373 3.25 12.26 10.38
C GLY A 373 4.25 11.62 9.43
N TYR A 374 3.84 11.39 8.17
CA TYR A 374 4.79 11.16 7.08
C TYR A 374 5.70 12.39 6.92
N GLU A 375 5.09 13.58 6.95
CA GLU A 375 5.78 14.86 7.09
C GLU A 375 5.49 15.45 8.47
N ASN A 376 6.54 15.87 9.19
CA ASN A 376 6.41 16.51 10.51
C ASN A 376 7.00 17.93 10.44
N PHE A 377 6.26 18.90 10.97
CA PHE A 377 6.69 20.29 11.04
C PHE A 377 6.51 20.84 12.45
N ASP A 378 7.61 21.30 13.06
CA ASP A 378 7.59 22.03 14.33
C ASP A 378 7.29 23.51 14.06
N ALA A 379 6.07 23.91 14.38
CA ALA A 379 5.56 25.27 14.25
C ALA A 379 5.73 26.08 15.56
N THR A 380 6.60 25.67 16.48
CA THR A 380 6.92 26.45 17.68
C THR A 380 7.43 27.84 17.30
N GLY A 381 6.73 28.87 17.81
CA GLY A 381 6.99 30.27 17.49
C GLY A 381 6.37 30.78 16.18
N TYR A 382 5.66 29.92 15.43
CA TYR A 382 4.85 30.34 14.30
C TYR A 382 3.41 30.65 14.72
N ILE A 383 2.81 31.64 14.06
CA ILE A 383 1.40 32.01 14.20
C ILE A 383 0.67 31.62 12.91
N LEU A 384 -0.46 30.93 13.06
CA LEU A 384 -1.34 30.58 11.95
C LEU A 384 -2.08 31.82 11.47
N LYS A 385 -1.95 32.14 10.18
CA LYS A 385 -2.61 33.27 9.52
C LYS A 385 -3.56 32.79 8.44
N GLU A 386 -4.69 33.49 8.33
CA GLU A 386 -5.69 33.22 7.30
C GLU A 386 -5.10 33.34 5.89
N ALA A 387 -5.58 32.50 4.97
CA ALA A 387 -5.27 32.63 3.55
C ALA A 387 -6.22 33.62 2.89
N LYS A 388 -5.66 34.66 2.26
CA LYS A 388 -6.42 35.76 1.65
C LYS A 388 -6.78 35.47 0.19
N VAL A 389 -7.73 36.24 -0.32
CA VAL A 389 -8.11 36.27 -1.74
C VAL A 389 -7.28 37.32 -2.47
N TYR A 390 -6.62 36.92 -3.56
CA TYR A 390 -5.91 37.85 -4.43
C TYR A 390 -6.89 38.90 -5.01
N PRO A 391 -6.59 40.22 -4.92
CA PRO A 391 -7.56 41.28 -5.18
C PRO A 391 -8.03 41.37 -6.64
N LYS A 392 -7.23 40.88 -7.61
CA LYS A 392 -7.60 40.94 -9.03
C LYS A 392 -8.36 39.68 -9.44
N VAL A 393 -9.51 39.87 -10.08
CA VAL A 393 -10.24 38.79 -10.76
C VAL A 393 -9.61 38.58 -12.14
N LEU A 394 -9.22 37.34 -12.44
CA LEU A 394 -8.63 36.97 -13.73
C LEU A 394 -9.66 36.28 -14.62
N ASN A 395 -9.47 36.34 -15.93
CA ASN A 395 -10.46 35.84 -16.89
C ASN A 395 -10.20 34.44 -17.42
N SER A 396 -9.05 33.85 -17.12
CA SER A 396 -8.70 32.50 -17.56
C SER A 396 -7.57 31.89 -16.74
N LEU A 397 -7.45 30.56 -16.80
CA LEU A 397 -6.27 29.84 -16.34
C LEU A 397 -4.98 30.32 -17.00
N LYS A 398 -5.04 30.78 -18.26
CA LYS A 398 -3.87 31.27 -18.99
C LYS A 398 -3.30 32.54 -18.34
N GLU A 399 -4.18 33.47 -17.93
CA GLU A 399 -3.77 34.65 -17.18
C GLU A 399 -3.20 34.27 -15.82
N MET A 400 -3.85 33.34 -15.11
CA MET A 400 -3.36 32.85 -13.82
C MET A 400 -1.99 32.20 -13.92
N LYS A 401 -1.72 31.46 -15.01
CA LYS A 401 -0.42 30.85 -15.26
C LYS A 401 0.73 31.87 -15.39
N ASN A 402 0.43 33.12 -15.74
CA ASN A 402 1.42 34.18 -15.88
C ASN A 402 1.71 34.93 -14.56
N LEU A 403 0.98 34.64 -13.49
CA LEU A 403 1.26 35.23 -12.17
C LEU A 403 2.61 34.75 -11.64
N ASP A 404 3.27 35.59 -10.84
CA ASP A 404 4.36 35.12 -10.00
C ASP A 404 3.80 34.43 -8.76
N TYR A 405 3.73 33.10 -8.80
CA TYR A 405 3.11 32.34 -7.72
C TYR A 405 3.83 32.51 -6.38
N GLN A 406 5.13 32.76 -6.41
CA GLN A 406 5.91 32.96 -5.19
C GLN A 406 5.54 34.30 -4.54
N GLU A 407 5.38 35.35 -5.34
CA GLU A 407 4.89 36.65 -4.86
C GLU A 407 3.46 36.55 -4.30
N ILE A 408 2.58 35.83 -5.01
CA ILE A 408 1.18 35.61 -4.59
C ILE A 408 1.15 34.95 -3.20
N LEU A 409 1.88 33.85 -3.01
CA LEU A 409 1.92 33.14 -1.73
C LEU A 409 2.63 33.94 -0.64
N LYS A 410 3.77 34.59 -0.93
CA LYS A 410 4.48 35.45 0.07
C LYS A 410 3.64 36.62 0.55
N SER A 411 2.68 37.06 -0.26
CA SER A 411 1.71 38.10 0.10
C SER A 411 0.49 37.57 0.88
N GLY A 412 0.47 36.27 1.19
CA GLY A 412 -0.59 35.60 1.96
C GLY A 412 -1.83 35.25 1.15
N TYR A 413 -1.75 35.22 -0.19
CA TYR A 413 -2.88 34.88 -1.04
C TYR A 413 -2.91 33.38 -1.36
N GLY A 414 -3.82 32.65 -0.72
CA GLY A 414 -4.07 31.22 -1.02
C GLY A 414 -5.20 30.98 -2.02
N TYR A 415 -5.93 32.03 -2.41
CA TYR A 415 -7.09 31.96 -3.30
C TYR A 415 -6.99 32.99 -4.43
N VAL A 416 -7.34 32.59 -5.66
CA VAL A 416 -7.39 33.49 -6.82
C VAL A 416 -8.74 33.37 -7.51
N ARG A 417 -9.40 34.51 -7.75
CA ARG A 417 -10.71 34.56 -8.41
C ARG A 417 -10.60 34.44 -9.92
N SER A 418 -11.43 33.57 -10.50
CA SER A 418 -11.65 33.50 -11.94
C SER A 418 -13.07 33.93 -12.32
N SER A 419 -13.20 34.75 -13.36
CA SER A 419 -14.50 35.01 -14.00
C SER A 419 -14.94 33.87 -14.94
N LYS A 420 -14.01 33.00 -15.34
CA LYS A 420 -14.29 31.80 -16.13
C LYS A 420 -13.67 30.57 -15.48
N ILE A 421 -14.52 29.71 -14.93
CA ILE A 421 -14.15 28.38 -14.44
C ILE A 421 -14.85 27.37 -15.34
N GLY A 422 -14.09 26.47 -15.97
CA GLY A 422 -14.70 25.39 -16.74
C GLY A 422 -15.51 24.47 -15.83
N ASN A 423 -16.67 23.98 -16.28
CA ASN A 423 -17.58 23.17 -15.45
C ASN A 423 -17.02 21.79 -15.09
N THR A 424 -16.05 21.28 -15.84
CA THR A 424 -15.48 19.93 -15.68
C THR A 424 -14.21 19.90 -14.83
N GLN A 425 -13.62 21.06 -14.52
CA GLN A 425 -12.36 21.13 -13.78
C GLN A 425 -12.59 20.95 -12.28
N LEU A 426 -11.99 19.93 -11.65
CA LEU A 426 -12.24 19.61 -10.23
C LEU A 426 -11.17 20.19 -9.29
N ASN A 427 -9.96 20.40 -9.79
CA ASN A 427 -8.81 20.87 -9.03
C ASN A 427 -8.04 21.98 -9.77
N SER A 428 -7.26 22.74 -8.99
CA SER A 428 -6.38 23.79 -9.49
C SER A 428 -5.04 23.19 -9.94
N PRO A 429 -4.55 23.50 -11.16
CA PRO A 429 -3.22 23.12 -11.63
C PRO A 429 -2.15 24.13 -11.16
N LEU A 430 -2.51 25.01 -10.22
CA LEU A 430 -1.72 26.13 -9.73
C LEU A 430 -1.62 26.03 -8.19
N PRO A 431 -0.66 26.70 -7.56
CA PRO A 431 -0.34 26.48 -6.14
C PRO A 431 -1.24 27.23 -5.16
N PHE A 432 -2.43 27.56 -5.61
CA PHE A 432 -3.46 28.26 -4.87
C PHE A 432 -4.80 27.75 -5.36
N HIS A 433 -5.80 27.90 -4.51
CA HIS A 433 -7.16 27.56 -4.88
C HIS A 433 -7.69 28.52 -5.94
N ILE A 434 -8.44 27.98 -6.89
CA ILE A 434 -9.19 28.78 -7.85
C ILE A 434 -10.62 28.87 -7.35
N ILE A 435 -11.15 30.08 -7.23
CA ILE A 435 -12.51 30.32 -6.74
C ILE A 435 -13.32 31.10 -7.76
N SER A 436 -14.63 30.84 -7.86
CA SER A 436 -15.50 31.61 -8.75
C SER A 436 -15.62 33.06 -8.30
N LYS A 437 -16.21 33.91 -9.15
CA LYS A 437 -16.45 35.32 -8.81
C LYS A 437 -17.29 35.48 -7.53
N ASN A 438 -18.27 34.59 -7.31
CA ASN A 438 -19.24 34.72 -6.23
C ASN A 438 -18.95 33.81 -5.03
N TYR A 439 -17.98 32.91 -5.13
CA TYR A 439 -17.58 32.04 -4.03
C TYR A 439 -17.10 32.87 -2.83
N GLN A 440 -17.66 32.62 -1.66
CA GLN A 440 -17.23 33.23 -0.41
C GLN A 440 -16.27 32.28 0.30
N VAL A 441 -15.04 32.75 0.55
CA VAL A 441 -14.08 31.98 1.35
C VAL A 441 -14.62 31.93 2.78
N PRO A 442 -14.72 30.72 3.39
CA PRO A 442 -15.16 30.59 4.77
C PRO A 442 -14.29 31.39 5.73
N GLU A 443 -14.87 31.79 6.86
CA GLU A 443 -14.11 32.37 7.98
C GLU A 443 -12.98 31.43 8.42
N PHE A 444 -11.85 32.01 8.80
CA PHE A 444 -10.70 31.24 9.28
C PHE A 444 -10.96 30.65 10.67
N LEU A 445 -11.67 29.53 10.69
CA LEU A 445 -12.02 28.78 11.90
C LEU A 445 -11.53 27.34 11.78
N LEU A 446 -10.41 27.03 12.42
CA LEU A 446 -9.81 25.69 12.43
C LEU A 446 -10.64 24.68 13.22
N LYS A 447 -11.02 23.58 12.55
CA LYS A 447 -11.71 22.43 13.14
C LYS A 447 -11.52 21.17 12.28
N PRO A 448 -11.67 19.96 12.84
CA PRO A 448 -11.68 18.75 12.04
C PRO A 448 -12.71 18.80 10.90
N GLY A 449 -12.33 18.26 9.74
CA GLY A 449 -13.17 18.19 8.55
C GLY A 449 -13.14 19.41 7.63
N ILE A 450 -12.39 20.47 7.94
CA ILE A 450 -12.18 21.60 7.00
C ILE A 450 -10.97 21.36 6.10
N ASN A 451 -10.94 22.04 4.96
CA ASN A 451 -9.77 22.07 4.10
C ASN A 451 -8.62 22.86 4.79
N PRO A 452 -7.43 22.28 4.97
CA PRO A 452 -6.31 22.97 5.59
C PRO A 452 -5.65 23.92 4.60
N THR A 453 -5.99 25.20 4.70
CA THR A 453 -5.40 26.27 3.90
C THR A 453 -5.14 27.50 4.75
N PHE A 454 -3.87 27.78 5.04
CA PHE A 454 -3.41 28.86 5.93
C PHE A 454 -1.91 29.13 5.74
N PHE A 455 -1.40 30.17 6.38
CA PHE A 455 0.02 30.52 6.38
C PHE A 455 0.61 30.42 7.78
N LEU A 456 1.92 30.21 7.85
CA LEU A 456 2.70 30.19 9.09
C LEU A 456 3.61 31.42 9.09
N GLU A 457 3.32 32.34 10.00
CA GLU A 457 4.06 33.60 10.19
C GLU A 457 5.04 33.46 11.36
N LYS A 458 6.27 33.94 11.17
CA LYS A 458 7.24 34.10 12.26
C LYS A 458 7.93 35.45 12.10
N ASP A 459 8.03 36.19 13.21
CA ASP A 459 8.64 37.53 13.25
C ASP A 459 8.05 38.50 12.19
N GLY A 460 6.75 38.40 11.94
CA GLY A 460 6.02 39.22 10.96
C GLY A 460 6.23 38.83 9.49
N VAL A 461 6.89 37.70 9.23
CA VAL A 461 7.16 37.19 7.88
C VAL A 461 6.45 35.86 7.66
N LEU A 462 5.71 35.73 6.56
CA LEU A 462 5.16 34.45 6.11
C LEU A 462 6.28 33.59 5.56
N GLU A 463 6.62 32.50 6.26
CA GLU A 463 7.71 31.61 5.84
C GLU A 463 7.21 30.32 5.20
N TYR A 464 6.04 29.83 5.62
CA TYR A 464 5.41 28.65 5.06
C TYR A 464 3.94 28.91 4.74
N ALA A 465 3.43 28.16 3.76
CA ALA A 465 2.01 28.03 3.49
C ALA A 465 1.61 26.56 3.63
N VAL A 466 0.39 26.33 4.08
CA VAL A 466 -0.30 25.06 3.92
C VAL A 466 -1.42 25.32 2.92
N ILE A 467 -1.39 24.68 1.76
CA ILE A 467 -2.45 24.80 0.74
C ILE A 467 -3.01 23.40 0.49
N ASN A 468 -4.32 23.21 0.75
CA ASN A 468 -4.96 21.91 0.67
C ASN A 468 -4.17 20.82 1.43
N GLY A 469 -3.62 21.14 2.60
CA GLY A 469 -2.87 20.18 3.43
C GLY A 469 -1.46 19.82 2.97
N PHE A 470 -0.91 20.53 1.98
CA PHE A 470 0.48 20.40 1.58
C PHE A 470 1.30 21.55 2.16
N LEU A 471 2.39 21.24 2.85
CA LEU A 471 3.33 22.23 3.36
C LEU A 471 4.19 22.77 2.22
N ILE A 472 4.34 24.09 2.17
CA ILE A 472 5.09 24.81 1.14
C ILE A 472 6.04 25.76 1.84
N ASN A 473 7.35 25.60 1.62
CA ASN A 473 8.37 26.53 2.08
C ASN A 473 8.46 27.74 1.13
N LEU A 474 8.11 28.93 1.60
CA LEU A 474 8.04 30.15 0.77
C LEU A 474 9.43 30.74 0.48
N LYS A 475 10.48 30.30 1.20
CA LYS A 475 11.87 30.70 0.96
C LYS A 475 12.51 29.93 -0.20
N GLU A 476 11.94 28.81 -0.62
CA GLU A 476 12.50 27.99 -1.69
C GLU A 476 12.39 28.63 -3.08
N SER A 477 13.21 28.11 -4.01
CA SER A 477 13.25 28.60 -5.38
C SER A 477 11.95 28.31 -6.14
N LYS A 478 11.65 29.14 -7.15
CA LYS A 478 10.52 28.97 -8.08
C LYS A 478 10.46 27.57 -8.72
N LYS A 479 11.61 26.91 -8.90
CA LYS A 479 11.70 25.56 -9.47
C LYS A 479 11.24 24.47 -8.49
N SER A 480 11.51 24.62 -7.20
CA SER A 480 11.04 23.70 -6.14
C SER A 480 9.51 23.77 -6.00
N LEU A 481 8.99 25.00 -6.00
CA LEU A 481 7.56 25.29 -5.99
C LEU A 481 6.85 24.57 -7.16
N ILE A 482 7.35 24.67 -8.39
CA ILE A 482 6.74 24.00 -9.57
C ILE A 482 6.66 22.47 -9.41
N PHE A 483 7.64 21.83 -8.77
CA PHE A 483 7.65 20.38 -8.55
C PHE A 483 6.60 19.94 -7.52
N LEU A 484 6.39 20.71 -6.45
CA LEU A 484 5.28 20.50 -5.52
C LEU A 484 3.91 20.54 -6.24
N PHE A 485 3.76 21.35 -7.29
CA PHE A 485 2.46 21.59 -7.93
C PHE A 485 2.04 20.49 -8.92
N ALA A 486 2.96 19.59 -9.29
CA ALA A 486 2.63 18.39 -10.04
C ALA A 486 1.76 17.40 -9.24
N LYS A 487 1.65 17.57 -7.91
CA LYS A 487 0.93 16.65 -7.01
C LYS A 487 -0.58 16.93 -6.87
N LYS A 488 -1.17 17.89 -7.61
CA LYS A 488 -2.62 18.23 -7.59
C LYS A 488 -3.11 18.78 -6.24
N ASN A 489 -2.30 19.68 -5.68
CA ASN A 489 -2.36 20.13 -4.30
C ASN A 489 -3.27 21.34 -4.05
N ALA A 490 -4.17 21.67 -4.96
CA ALA A 490 -5.06 22.81 -4.77
C ALA A 490 -6.43 22.53 -5.39
N MET A 491 -7.45 23.04 -4.73
CA MET A 491 -8.85 22.81 -5.11
C MET A 491 -9.40 23.92 -5.97
N LEU A 492 -10.46 23.60 -6.70
CA LEU A 492 -11.28 24.57 -7.41
C LEU A 492 -12.66 24.64 -6.74
N PHE A 493 -13.10 25.83 -6.35
CA PHE A 493 -14.40 26.05 -5.74
C PHE A 493 -15.28 26.93 -6.63
N ARG A 494 -16.55 26.57 -6.76
CA ARG A 494 -17.53 27.29 -7.60
C ARG A 494 -18.52 28.05 -6.75
#